data_AF-A0A926UGW9-F1
#
_entry.id   AF-A0A926UGW9-F1
#
_cell.length_a   1.000
_cell.length_b   1.000
_cell.length_c   1.000
_cell.angle_alpha   90.00
_cell.angle_beta   90.00
_cell.angle_gamma   90.00
#
_symmetry.space_group_name_H-M   'P 1'
#
loop_
_entity.id
_entity.type
_entity.pdbx_description
1 polymer ?
#
loop_
_entity_poly.entity_id
_entity_poly.type
_entity_poly.pdbx_seq_one_letter_code
_entity_poly.pdbx_strand_id
1 'polypeptide(L)' 'MRLKRWETPRREGRNDKGRGGAARKRQLKKQRQMLRQKLKNSEKLNHDQQNNHKHKKGEIHISPFFITITA' A
#
# COMPACT_ATOMS: atom_id res chain seq x y z
N MET A 1 15.53 1.54 37.67
CA MET A 1 15.61 0.20 37.03
C MET A 1 16.33 0.32 35.70
N ARG A 2 17.31 -0.54 35.41
CA ARG A 2 18.01 -0.58 34.11
C ARG A 2 17.29 -1.59 33.20
N LEU A 3 16.83 -1.17 32.02
CA LEU A 3 16.19 -2.08 31.05
C LEU A 3 17.20 -3.11 30.55
N LYS A 4 16.75 -4.35 30.31
CA LYS A 4 17.60 -5.39 29.72
C LYS A 4 18.00 -4.99 28.29
N ARG A 5 19.14 -5.52 27.82
CA ARG A 5 19.69 -5.21 26.48
C ARG A 5 18.73 -5.54 25.32
N TRP A 6 17.80 -6.47 25.53
CA TRP A 6 16.76 -6.81 24.57
C TRP A 6 15.45 -6.02 24.76
N GLU A 7 15.29 -5.35 25.91
CA GLU A 7 14.17 -4.47 26.26
C GLU A 7 14.44 -3.02 25.85
N THR A 8 15.69 -2.66 25.52
CA THR A 8 16.00 -1.30 25.04
C THR A 8 15.31 -1.09 23.69
N PRO A 9 14.57 0.02 23.48
CA PRO A 9 13.99 0.35 22.18
C PRO A 9 15.04 0.21 21.09
N ARG A 10 14.83 -0.74 20.18
CA ARG A 10 15.77 -0.99 19.10
C ARG A 10 15.91 0.31 18.30
N ARG A 11 17.14 0.82 18.16
CA ARG A 11 17.40 2.06 17.42
C ARG A 11 16.76 1.99 16.04
N GLU A 12 16.00 3.03 15.70
CA GLU A 12 15.45 3.22 14.37
C GLU A 12 16.58 3.22 13.34
N GLY A 13 16.32 2.69 12.14
CA GLY A 13 17.28 2.71 11.02
C GLY A 13 18.25 1.52 10.92
N ARG A 14 18.25 0.55 11.85
CA ARG A 14 19.01 -0.72 11.68
C ARG A 14 18.59 -1.50 10.42
N ASN A 15 17.33 -1.32 10.02
CA ASN A 15 16.70 -2.06 8.93
C ASN A 15 16.81 -1.33 7.59
N ASP A 16 17.52 -0.20 7.49
CA ASP A 16 17.57 0.61 6.26
C ASP A 16 18.73 0.22 5.33
N LYS A 17 19.65 -0.60 5.85
CA LYS A 17 20.84 -1.14 5.18
C LYS A 17 20.73 -2.65 4.98
N GLY A 18 21.55 -3.19 4.07
CA GLY A 18 21.59 -4.62 3.76
C GLY A 18 20.33 -5.15 3.07
N ARG A 19 20.19 -6.48 3.07
CA ARG A 19 19.13 -7.19 2.33
C ARG A 19 17.72 -6.83 2.81
N GLY A 20 17.52 -6.70 4.12
CA GLY A 20 16.25 -6.30 4.72
C GLY A 20 15.81 -4.89 4.34
N GLY A 21 16.73 -3.92 4.35
CA GLY A 21 16.43 -2.55 3.93
C GLY A 21 16.18 -2.39 2.44
N ALA A 22 16.95 -3.10 1.61
CA ALA A 22 16.71 -3.13 0.18
C ALA A 22 15.33 -3.73 -0.15
N ALA A 23 14.94 -4.81 0.53
CA ALA A 23 13.62 -5.43 0.37
C ALA A 23 12.49 -4.45 0.76
N ARG A 24 12.62 -3.77 1.91
CA ARG A 24 11.64 -2.76 2.36
C ARG A 24 11.50 -1.60 1.38
N LYS A 25 12.62 -1.07 0.87
CA LYS A 25 12.63 -0.02 -0.17
C LYS A 25 11.92 -0.46 -1.44
N ARG A 26 12.13 -1.71 -1.88
CA ARG A 26 11.43 -2.30 -3.05
C ARG A 26 9.93 -2.39 -2.82
N GLN A 27 9.49 -2.82 -1.63
CA GLN A 27 8.06 -2.89 -1.28
C GLN A 27 7.41 -1.51 -1.34
N LEU A 28 8.04 -0.49 -0.75
CA LEU A 28 7.52 0.89 -0.80
C LEU A 28 7.46 1.44 -2.22
N LYS A 29 8.49 1.16 -3.05
CA LYS A 29 8.47 1.54 -4.47
C LYS A 29 7.31 0.90 -5.22
N LYS A 30 7.05 -0.39 -4.99
CA LYS A 30 5.92 -1.11 -5.59
C LYS A 30 4.57 -0.51 -5.17
N GLN A 31 4.38 -0.22 -3.89
CA GLN A 31 3.16 0.42 -3.38
C GLN A 31 2.92 1.78 -4.05
N ARG A 32 3.95 2.64 -4.12
CA ARG A 32 3.86 3.95 -4.79
C ARG A 32 3.55 3.82 -6.28
N GLN A 33 4.17 2.87 -6.97
CA GLN A 33 3.90 2.62 -8.38
C GLN A 33 2.46 2.18 -8.62
N MET A 34 1.93 1.27 -7.78
CA MET A 34 0.53 0.86 -7.87
C MET A 34 -0.41 2.03 -7.62
N LEU A 35 -0.12 2.88 -6.63
CA LEU A 35 -0.92 4.08 -6.36
C LEU A 35 -0.95 5.01 -7.58
N ARG A 36 0.22 5.28 -8.19
CA ARG A 36 0.31 6.11 -9.40
C ARG A 36 -0.51 5.55 -10.56
N GLN A 37 -0.50 4.23 -10.76
CA GLN A 37 -1.30 3.57 -11.79
C GLN A 37 -2.80 3.70 -11.50
N LYS A 38 -3.22 3.48 -10.25
CA LYS A 38 -4.62 3.65 -9.84
C LYS A 38 -5.12 5.08 -10.11
N LEU A 39 -4.35 6.09 -9.70
CA LEU A 39 -4.70 7.50 -9.93
C LEU A 39 -4.75 7.85 -11.42
N LYS A 40 -3.78 7.37 -12.21
CA LYS A 40 -3.78 7.59 -13.67
C LYS A 40 -4.96 6.90 -14.35
N ASN A 41 -5.31 5.69 -13.92
CA ASN A 41 -6.42 4.94 -14.50
C ASN A 41 -7.78 5.51 -14.08
N SER A 42 -7.92 6.06 -12.88
CA SER A 42 -9.16 6.74 -12.48
C SER A 42 -9.43 7.97 -13.35
N GLU A 43 -8.41 8.73 -13.74
CA GLU A 43 -8.60 9.87 -14.65
C GLU A 43 -8.99 9.43 -16.07
N LYS A 44 -8.40 8.34 -16.57
CA LYS A 44 -8.75 7.77 -17.88
C LYS A 44 -10.17 7.21 -17.91
N LEU A 45 -10.58 6.48 -16.88
CA LEU A 45 -11.95 5.96 -16.78
C LEU A 45 -12.97 7.09 -16.77
N ASN A 46 -12.69 8.24 -16.14
CA ASN A 46 -13.60 9.39 -16.18
C ASN A 46 -13.72 10.01 -17.59
N HIS A 47 -12.64 10.02 -18.38
CA HIS A 47 -12.66 10.50 -19.77
C HIS A 47 -13.36 9.51 -20.72
N ASP A 48 -13.13 8.22 -20.54
CA ASP A 48 -13.75 7.18 -21.38
C ASP A 48 -15.22 6.91 -21.01
N GLN A 49 -15.61 7.10 -19.73
CA GLN A 49 -16.99 6.94 -19.28
C GLN A 49 -17.93 8.09 -19.65
N GLN A 50 -17.41 9.30 -19.93
CA GLN A 50 -18.25 10.36 -20.53
C GLN A 50 -18.77 9.97 -21.92
N ASN A 51 -18.06 9.11 -22.65
CA ASN A 51 -18.45 8.67 -23.99
C ASN A 51 -19.34 7.41 -24.00
N ASN A 52 -19.52 6.71 -22.86
CA ASN A 52 -20.17 5.39 -22.83
C ASN A 52 -21.12 5.14 -21.64
N HIS A 53 -21.61 6.18 -20.94
CA HIS A 53 -22.55 6.02 -19.83
C HIS A 53 -23.98 5.66 -20.30
N LYS A 54 -24.15 4.43 -20.80
CA LYS A 54 -25.39 3.67 -20.71
C LYS A 54 -25.03 2.25 -20.26
N HIS A 55 -25.50 1.88 -19.05
CA HIS A 55 -25.55 0.52 -18.49
C HIS A 55 -24.20 -0.08 -18.01
N LYS A 56 -24.01 -0.77 -16.88
CA LYS A 56 -24.86 -1.38 -15.83
C LYS A 56 -24.17 -1.31 -14.46
N LYS A 57 -25.00 -1.50 -13.43
CA LYS A 57 -24.75 -1.43 -11.99
C LYS A 57 -23.93 -2.61 -11.46
N GLY A 58 -23.01 -2.29 -10.54
CA GLY A 58 -22.91 -2.95 -9.23
C GLY A 58 -22.17 -4.27 -9.11
N GLU A 59 -20.85 -4.21 -8.91
CA GLU A 59 -20.09 -5.24 -8.18
C GLU A 59 -18.78 -4.62 -7.68
N ILE A 60 -18.73 -4.25 -6.40
CA ILE A 60 -17.54 -3.67 -5.76
C ILE A 60 -16.74 -4.81 -5.15
N HIS A 61 -15.75 -5.32 -5.88
CA HIS A 61 -14.81 -6.32 -5.35
C HIS A 61 -13.78 -5.63 -4.46
N ILE A 62 -14.07 -5.57 -3.15
CA ILE A 62 -13.15 -5.04 -2.14
C ILE A 62 -12.09 -6.12 -1.86
N SER A 63 -10.83 -5.78 -2.06
CA SER A 63 -9.67 -6.68 -1.88
C SER A 63 -9.57 -7.20 -0.43
N PRO A 64 -9.28 -8.49 -0.19
CA PRO A 64 -9.25 -9.10 1.15
C PRO A 64 -8.15 -8.57 2.08
N PHE A 65 -7.24 -7.72 1.59
CA PHE A 65 -6.19 -7.09 2.40
C PHE A 65 -6.68 -5.99 3.36
N PHE A 66 -7.96 -5.59 3.28
CA PHE A 66 -8.54 -4.53 4.11
C PHE A 66 -9.30 -5.04 5.35
N ILE A 67 -9.29 -6.34 5.65
CA ILE A 67 -9.95 -6.85 6.86
C ILE A 67 -9.05 -6.57 8.07
N THR A 68 -9.40 -5.53 8.83
CA THR A 68 -8.79 -5.19 10.12
C THR A 68 -9.21 -6.19 11.20
N ILE A 69 -8.25 -6.54 12.06
CA ILE A 69 -8.39 -7.35 13.26
C ILE A 69 -9.56 -6.81 14.11
N THR A 70 -10.53 -7.67 14.39
CA THR A 70 -11.58 -7.45 15.39
C THR A 70 -11.00 -7.63 16.78
N ALA A 71 -11.23 -6.62 17.64
CA ALA A 71 -11.13 -6.52 19.10
C ALA A 71 -10.30 -7.56 19.87
#